data_AF-W6K3X2-F1
#
_entry.id   AF-W6K3X2-F1
#
_cell.length_a   1.000
_cell.length_b   1.000
_cell.length_c   1.000
_cell.angle_alpha   90.00
_cell.angle_beta   90.00
_cell.angle_gamma   90.00
#
_symmetry.space_group_name_H-M   'P 1'
#
loop_
_entity.id
_entity.type
_entity.pdbx_description
1 polymer ?
#
loop_
_entity_poly.entity_id
_entity_poly.type
_entity_poly.pdbx_seq_one_letter_code
_entity_poly.pdbx_strand_id
1 'polypeptide(L)'
;MVPNALMLAAAVALNVTLLAVAIVLALNGRPGRHAKPRPHRDAFRGAATTPPRRKRAAVIVNPTKFTTLTPVRSALGSVAAELDWDQPLILETTREDPGYGQARSALDAGVDLICSLGGDGTVRVVASVLAGTSTPMGLLPGGTGNLLARNLELPLTDIGEAFRVACAGRNRAVDVAYAALAPPPSPAPHPGEQEAGGQGAGDSTEAADAVAQHAFLVMAGVGLDATIMSETSEESKAKLGWTAYAATGLKNFLGTRIRADVSVDGGPARSVTASTVLIGNCGRITGGINLMPDARIDDGVLDVVVLSPKGFPGWVDVTARVLTQHRSNRTERLQRHTATEVVIATDKAQAVQLDGDVIGETTRLTARIVAKALLVRVAALGEPGPAG
;
A
#
# COMPACT_ATOMS: atom_id res chain seq x y z
N MET A 1 -25.41 47.06 52.52
CA MET A 1 -24.07 46.46 52.53
C MET A 1 -24.15 45.12 53.28
N VAL A 2 -23.98 44.01 52.57
CA VAL A 2 -23.44 42.68 52.97
C VAL A 2 -23.83 41.70 51.84
N PRO A 3 -22.85 41.07 51.17
CA PRO A 3 -22.83 39.61 51.15
C PRO A 3 -21.39 39.05 51.16
N ASN A 4 -20.75 38.96 52.34
CA ASN A 4 -19.46 38.27 52.50
C ASN A 4 -19.60 36.84 53.08
N ALA A 5 -20.76 36.46 53.61
CA ALA A 5 -20.93 35.17 54.27
C ALA A 5 -21.00 33.98 53.27
N LEU A 6 -21.61 34.18 52.10
CA LEU A 6 -21.81 33.10 51.13
C LEU A 6 -20.50 32.73 50.40
N MET A 7 -19.65 33.71 50.09
CA MET A 7 -18.33 33.45 49.50
C MET A 7 -17.38 32.78 50.48
N LEU A 8 -17.43 33.13 51.77
CA LEU A 8 -16.60 32.49 52.79
C LEU A 8 -17.00 31.01 52.98
N ALA A 9 -18.30 30.71 52.97
CA ALA A 9 -18.79 29.33 53.06
C ALA A 9 -18.35 28.47 51.86
N ALA A 10 -18.41 29.03 50.64
CA ALA A 10 -17.96 28.34 49.43
C ALA A 10 -16.44 28.07 49.42
N ALA A 11 -15.64 29.04 49.88
CA ALA A 11 -14.19 28.90 49.98
C ALA A 11 -13.77 27.86 51.02
N VAL A 12 -14.48 27.79 52.16
CA VAL A 12 -14.23 26.78 53.19
C VAL A 12 -14.59 25.39 52.68
N ALA A 13 -15.73 25.22 52.00
CA ALA A 13 -16.14 23.94 51.43
C ALA A 13 -15.14 23.41 50.38
N LEU A 14 -14.61 24.30 49.53
CA LEU A 14 -13.60 23.93 48.52
C LEU A 14 -12.29 23.45 49.17
N ASN A 15 -11.81 24.15 50.21
CA ASN A 15 -10.58 23.79 50.92
C ASN A 15 -10.72 22.45 51.67
N VAL A 16 -11.86 22.19 52.31
CA VAL A 16 -12.13 20.90 52.97
C VAL A 16 -12.14 19.75 51.96
N THR A 17 -12.72 19.98 50.78
CA THR A 17 -12.76 18.98 49.71
C THR A 17 -11.37 18.68 49.16
N LEU A 18 -10.55 19.71 48.92
CA LEU A 18 -9.17 19.54 48.46
C LEU A 18 -8.29 18.82 49.49
N LEU A 19 -8.47 19.12 50.77
CA LEU A 19 -7.76 18.44 51.86
C LEU A 19 -8.15 16.97 51.96
N ALA A 20 -9.44 16.64 51.82
CA ALA A 20 -9.91 15.25 51.81
C ALA A 20 -9.32 14.45 50.63
N VAL A 21 -9.25 15.05 49.43
CA VAL A 21 -8.61 14.43 48.25
C VAL A 21 -7.12 14.21 48.49
N ALA A 22 -6.41 15.18 49.08
CA ALA A 22 -5.00 15.04 49.40
C ALA A 22 -4.73 13.93 50.43
N ILE A 23 -5.59 13.79 51.44
CA ILE A 23 -5.51 12.71 52.45
C ILE A 23 -5.76 11.35 51.79
N VAL A 24 -6.75 11.22 50.91
CA VAL A 24 -7.03 9.97 50.19
C VAL A 24 -5.84 9.58 49.29
N LEU A 25 -5.21 10.54 48.62
CA LEU A 25 -4.01 10.30 47.81
C LEU A 25 -2.80 9.90 48.67
N ALA A 26 -2.64 10.51 49.85
CA ALA A 26 -1.58 10.17 50.79
C ALA A 26 -1.76 8.78 51.42
N LEU A 27 -3.00 8.42 51.78
CA LEU A 27 -3.33 7.12 52.37
C LEU A 27 -3.30 5.98 51.35
N ASN A 28 -3.58 6.26 50.07
CA ASN A 28 -3.52 5.27 48.98
C ASN A 28 -2.14 5.19 48.28
N GLY A 29 -1.18 6.02 48.69
CA GLY A 29 0.20 5.96 48.24
C GLY A 29 0.91 4.71 48.77
N ARG A 30 0.94 3.63 47.99
CA ARG A 30 1.72 2.43 48.32
C ARG A 30 3.22 2.76 48.47
N PRO A 31 3.93 2.25 49.48
CA PRO A 31 5.36 2.47 49.62
C PRO A 31 6.13 1.73 48.52
N GLY A 32 6.84 2.50 47.69
CA GLY A 32 7.80 1.98 46.73
C GLY A 32 9.00 1.34 47.44
N ARG A 33 9.37 0.14 46.97
CA ARG A 33 10.54 -0.64 47.38
C ARG A 33 11.82 0.20 47.41
N HIS A 34 12.66 -0.06 48.41
CA HIS A 34 13.98 0.53 48.68
C HIS A 34 14.81 0.88 47.44
N ALA A 35 15.19 2.16 47.31
CA ALA A 35 16.24 2.61 46.42
C ALA A 35 17.61 2.30 47.04
N LYS A 36 18.44 1.51 46.34
CA LYS A 36 19.87 1.39 46.63
C LYS A 36 20.56 2.75 46.44
N PRO A 37 21.67 3.04 47.15
CA PRO A 37 22.39 4.30 47.01
C PRO A 37 22.86 4.49 45.57
N ARG A 38 22.65 5.68 45.00
CA ARG A 38 23.14 6.04 43.66
C ARG A 38 24.68 5.97 43.64
N PRO A 39 25.30 5.29 42.66
CA PRO A 39 26.75 5.29 42.53
C PRO A 39 27.29 6.70 42.24
N HIS A 40 28.51 6.95 42.71
CA HIS A 40 29.26 8.20 42.50
C HIS A 40 29.43 8.49 41.00
N ARG A 41 29.43 9.78 40.60
CA ARG A 41 29.44 10.28 39.21
C ARG A 41 30.61 9.78 38.33
N ASP A 42 31.59 9.11 38.92
CA ASP A 42 32.76 8.58 38.22
C ASP A 42 32.58 7.13 37.73
N ALA A 43 31.50 6.44 38.11
CA ALA A 43 31.24 5.06 37.70
C ALA A 43 30.85 4.91 36.20
N PHE A 44 30.56 5.99 35.49
CA PHE A 44 30.19 5.98 34.07
C PHE A 44 31.33 6.33 33.11
N ARG A 45 32.53 6.63 33.60
CA ARG A 45 33.68 6.99 32.74
C ARG A 45 34.61 5.79 32.51
N GLY A 46 34.03 4.63 32.22
CA GLY A 46 34.74 3.35 32.14
C GLY A 46 34.28 2.38 31.05
N ALA A 47 33.48 2.81 30.08
CA ALA A 47 33.31 2.08 28.82
C ALA A 47 33.71 3.02 27.70
N ALA A 48 34.69 2.62 26.88
CA ALA A 48 34.96 3.29 25.63
C ALA A 48 33.63 3.33 24.85
N THR A 49 33.02 4.51 24.75
CA THR A 49 31.80 4.70 23.96
C THR A 49 32.21 4.51 22.51
N THR A 50 32.03 3.31 21.97
CA THR A 50 31.99 3.12 20.53
C THR A 50 30.99 4.15 20.00
N PRO A 51 31.39 5.04 19.07
CA PRO A 51 30.46 6.02 18.52
C PRO A 51 29.24 5.27 17.98
N PRO A 52 28.01 5.82 18.14
CA PRO A 52 26.81 5.17 17.65
C PRO A 52 26.98 4.83 16.17
N ARG A 53 26.66 3.59 15.78
CA ARG A 53 26.76 3.14 14.39
C ARG A 53 25.93 4.09 13.53
N ARG A 54 26.52 4.58 12.44
CA ARG A 54 25.79 5.35 11.42
C ARG A 54 24.68 4.48 10.83
N LYS A 55 23.53 5.10 10.58
CA LYS A 55 22.41 4.41 9.92
C LYS A 55 22.80 4.05 8.50
N ARG A 56 22.25 2.96 7.98
CA ARG A 56 22.50 2.52 6.61
C ARG A 56 21.20 2.18 5.90
N ALA A 57 21.08 2.59 4.64
CA ALA A 57 19.99 2.20 3.77
C ALA A 57 20.42 1.10 2.79
N ALA A 58 19.49 0.26 2.38
CA ALA A 58 19.60 -0.53 1.15
C ALA A 58 18.65 0.05 0.09
N VAL A 59 19.06 0.04 -1.17
CA VAL A 59 18.23 0.44 -2.31
C VAL A 59 18.14 -0.73 -3.28
N ILE A 60 16.94 -1.26 -3.42
CA ILE A 60 16.61 -2.35 -4.33
C ILE A 60 16.20 -1.71 -5.65
N VAL A 61 17.02 -1.88 -6.67
CA VAL A 61 16.88 -1.18 -7.95
C VAL A 61 16.55 -2.14 -9.07
N ASN A 62 15.55 -1.80 -9.88
CA ASN A 62 15.34 -2.44 -11.18
C ASN A 62 16.26 -1.77 -12.21
N PRO A 63 17.37 -2.41 -12.62
CA PRO A 63 18.36 -1.76 -13.49
C PRO A 63 17.80 -1.46 -14.89
N THR A 64 16.76 -2.17 -15.35
CA THR A 64 16.16 -1.98 -16.68
C THR A 64 15.50 -0.60 -16.87
N LYS A 65 15.29 0.14 -15.77
CA LYS A 65 14.72 1.49 -15.78
C LYS A 65 15.77 2.59 -15.94
N PHE A 66 17.06 2.22 -16.02
CA PHE A 66 18.17 3.16 -16.06
C PHE A 66 19.18 2.75 -17.14
N THR A 67 19.73 3.73 -17.86
CA THR A 67 20.85 3.48 -18.77
C THR A 67 22.14 3.16 -18.00
N THR A 68 22.33 3.80 -16.85
CA THR A 68 23.45 3.56 -15.94
C THR A 68 23.05 3.95 -14.52
N LEU A 69 23.63 3.29 -13.53
CA LEU A 69 23.41 3.58 -12.12
C LEU A 69 24.42 4.58 -11.54
N THR A 70 25.38 5.10 -12.32
CA THR A 70 26.36 6.08 -11.81
C THR A 70 25.71 7.34 -11.25
N PRO A 71 24.75 8.01 -11.95
CA PRO A 71 24.07 9.18 -11.40
C PRO A 71 23.26 8.85 -10.14
N VAL A 72 22.62 7.67 -10.12
CA VAL A 72 21.87 7.17 -8.96
C VAL A 72 22.80 7.01 -7.75
N ARG A 73 23.92 6.30 -7.91
CA ARG A 73 24.92 6.09 -6.86
C ARG A 73 25.46 7.43 -6.33
N SER A 74 25.74 8.38 -7.22
CA SER A 74 26.20 9.71 -6.84
C SER A 74 25.15 10.47 -6.03
N ALA A 75 23.90 10.50 -6.49
CA ALA A 75 22.82 11.22 -5.80
C ALA A 75 22.55 10.65 -4.41
N LEU A 76 22.44 9.32 -4.30
CA LEU A 76 22.22 8.63 -3.04
C LEU A 76 23.40 8.81 -2.07
N GLY A 77 24.64 8.71 -2.59
CA GLY A 77 25.86 8.88 -1.80
C GLY A 77 26.02 10.30 -1.24
N SER A 78 25.69 11.32 -2.04
CA SER A 78 25.69 12.72 -1.60
C SER A 78 24.69 12.97 -0.48
N VAL A 79 23.45 12.51 -0.63
CA VAL A 79 22.40 12.66 0.40
C VAL A 79 22.73 11.85 1.67
N ALA A 80 23.29 10.65 1.53
CA ALA A 80 23.73 9.86 2.67
C ALA A 80 24.82 10.60 3.47
N ALA A 81 25.82 11.18 2.79
CA ALA A 81 26.86 11.96 3.43
C ALA A 81 26.31 13.23 4.11
N GLU A 82 25.38 13.95 3.46
CA GLU A 82 24.70 15.13 4.00
C GLU A 82 23.97 14.81 5.33
N LEU A 83 23.33 13.65 5.41
CA LEU A 83 22.51 13.25 6.56
C LEU A 83 23.25 12.38 7.60
N ASP A 84 24.56 12.19 7.47
CA ASP A 84 25.40 11.33 8.32
C ASP A 84 25.00 9.84 8.32
N TRP A 85 24.58 9.33 7.16
CA TRP A 85 24.33 7.91 6.89
C TRP A 85 25.56 7.25 6.25
N ASP A 86 25.72 5.95 6.48
CA ASP A 86 26.66 5.12 5.71
C ASP A 86 26.24 5.02 4.24
N GLN A 87 27.22 4.74 3.37
CA GLN A 87 26.97 4.55 1.95
C GLN A 87 25.89 3.47 1.71
N PRO A 88 24.84 3.77 0.93
CA PRO A 88 23.75 2.84 0.70
C PRO A 88 24.20 1.54 0.01
N LEU A 89 23.64 0.41 0.44
CA LEU A 89 23.79 -0.86 -0.26
C LEU A 89 22.89 -0.86 -1.49
N ILE A 90 23.44 -0.90 -2.69
CA ILE A 90 22.65 -0.99 -3.93
C ILE A 90 22.53 -2.45 -4.35
N LEU A 91 21.30 -2.96 -4.40
CA LEU A 91 20.98 -4.34 -4.76
C LEU A 91 20.14 -4.35 -6.03
N GLU A 92 20.71 -4.89 -7.11
CA GLU A 92 20.05 -4.92 -8.41
C GLU A 92 19.14 -6.15 -8.51
N THR A 93 17.91 -5.95 -8.98
CA THR A 93 16.96 -7.04 -9.25
C THR A 93 17.30 -7.72 -10.57
N THR A 94 16.86 -8.97 -10.73
CA THR A 94 16.93 -9.69 -12.01
C THR A 94 15.53 -9.99 -12.54
N ARG A 95 15.44 -10.67 -13.68
CA ARG A 95 14.15 -11.13 -14.20
C ARG A 95 13.60 -12.28 -13.36
N GLU A 96 14.47 -13.15 -12.89
CA GLU A 96 14.17 -14.33 -12.08
C GLU A 96 13.85 -13.94 -10.63
N ASP A 97 14.47 -12.88 -10.13
CA ASP A 97 14.21 -12.31 -8.81
C ASP A 97 13.94 -10.81 -8.90
N PRO A 98 12.65 -10.41 -8.99
CA PRO A 98 12.25 -9.01 -9.17
C PRO A 98 12.42 -8.14 -7.91
N GLY A 99 13.03 -8.67 -6.84
CA GLY A 99 13.31 -7.93 -5.61
C GLY A 99 13.11 -8.71 -4.31
N TYR A 100 12.67 -9.97 -4.36
CA TYR A 100 12.39 -10.76 -3.16
C TYR A 100 13.69 -11.09 -2.41
N GLY A 101 14.67 -11.65 -3.10
CA GLY A 101 15.95 -12.02 -2.51
C GLY A 101 16.78 -10.80 -2.12
N GLN A 102 16.73 -9.72 -2.89
CA GLN A 102 17.39 -8.46 -2.56
C GLN A 102 16.80 -7.84 -1.28
N ALA A 103 15.47 -7.85 -1.12
CA ALA A 103 14.82 -7.37 0.09
C ALA A 103 15.17 -8.21 1.33
N ARG A 104 15.18 -9.54 1.21
CA ARG A 104 15.60 -10.43 2.31
C ARG A 104 17.07 -10.22 2.67
N SER A 105 17.95 -10.13 1.67
CA SER A 105 19.39 -9.85 1.87
C SER A 105 19.62 -8.51 2.58
N ALA A 106 18.80 -7.49 2.28
CA ALA A 106 18.87 -6.21 2.96
C ALA A 106 18.41 -6.30 4.43
N LEU A 107 17.35 -7.05 4.72
CA LEU A 107 16.90 -7.33 6.09
C LEU A 107 17.98 -8.09 6.88
N ASP A 108 18.57 -9.12 6.29
CA ASP A 108 19.64 -9.92 6.90
C ASP A 108 20.90 -9.08 7.17
N ALA A 109 21.17 -8.08 6.32
CA ALA A 109 22.24 -7.12 6.53
C ALA A 109 21.96 -6.10 7.67
N GLY A 110 20.77 -6.13 8.27
CA GLY A 110 20.42 -5.28 9.42
C GLY A 110 20.38 -3.78 9.10
N VAL A 111 20.02 -3.42 7.87
CA VAL A 111 19.90 -2.01 7.46
C VAL A 111 18.72 -1.32 8.15
N ASP A 112 18.83 -0.01 8.32
CA ASP A 112 17.85 0.82 9.04
C ASP A 112 16.69 1.28 8.15
N LEU A 113 16.82 1.11 6.83
CA LEU A 113 15.88 1.56 5.79
C LEU A 113 16.07 0.72 4.53
N ILE A 114 14.97 0.30 3.91
CA ILE A 114 15.00 -0.38 2.60
C ILE A 114 14.18 0.45 1.61
N CYS A 115 14.82 0.92 0.55
CA CYS A 115 14.20 1.72 -0.49
C CYS A 115 13.94 0.88 -1.74
N SER A 116 12.75 0.99 -2.34
CA SER A 116 12.51 0.50 -3.70
C SER A 116 12.83 1.61 -4.71
N LEU A 117 13.59 1.29 -5.76
CA LEU A 117 13.87 2.15 -6.90
C LEU A 117 13.47 1.41 -8.19
N GLY A 118 12.21 1.59 -8.60
CA GLY A 118 11.64 0.88 -9.74
C GLY A 118 10.18 1.27 -9.97
N GLY A 119 9.49 0.50 -10.81
CA GLY A 119 8.05 0.66 -11.01
C GLY A 119 7.21 0.01 -9.92
N ASP A 120 5.88 0.08 -10.09
CA ASP A 120 4.91 -0.41 -9.10
C ASP A 120 5.09 -1.90 -8.78
N GLY A 121 5.46 -2.73 -9.75
CA GLY A 121 5.81 -4.14 -9.50
C GLY A 121 7.01 -4.33 -8.55
N THR A 122 8.07 -3.52 -8.68
CA THR A 122 9.21 -3.56 -7.75
C THR A 122 8.79 -3.10 -6.36
N VAL A 123 7.99 -2.03 -6.28
CA VAL A 123 7.42 -1.54 -5.01
C VAL A 123 6.60 -2.63 -4.33
N ARG A 124 5.70 -3.29 -5.06
CA ARG A 124 4.84 -4.38 -4.58
C ARG A 124 5.63 -5.57 -4.03
N VAL A 125 6.68 -6.00 -4.74
CA VAL A 125 7.58 -7.08 -4.29
C VAL A 125 8.29 -6.70 -3.00
N VAL A 126 8.95 -5.54 -2.96
CA VAL A 126 9.68 -5.09 -1.78
C VAL A 126 8.74 -4.92 -0.58
N ALA A 127 7.58 -4.29 -0.78
CA ALA A 127 6.57 -4.12 0.25
C ALA A 127 6.08 -5.46 0.82
N SER A 128 5.89 -6.48 -0.03
CA SER A 128 5.46 -7.81 0.43
C SER A 128 6.46 -8.49 1.35
N VAL A 129 7.77 -8.24 1.16
CA VAL A 129 8.83 -8.76 2.02
C VAL A 129 8.93 -7.98 3.33
N LEU A 130 8.72 -6.66 3.27
CA LEU A 130 8.83 -5.77 4.44
C LEU A 130 7.56 -5.75 5.30
N ALA A 131 6.43 -6.19 4.77
CA ALA A 131 5.18 -6.28 5.52
C ALA A 131 5.36 -7.15 6.78
N GLY A 132 4.92 -6.63 7.92
CA GLY A 132 5.08 -7.26 9.24
C GLY A 132 6.46 -7.06 9.88
N THR A 133 7.42 -6.46 9.19
CA THR A 133 8.75 -6.14 9.75
C THR A 133 8.77 -4.76 10.40
N SER A 134 9.77 -4.50 11.24
CA SER A 134 10.02 -3.17 11.82
C SER A 134 10.87 -2.26 10.93
N THR A 135 11.39 -2.76 9.81
CA THR A 135 12.27 -2.00 8.92
C THR A 135 11.42 -1.14 7.99
N PRO A 136 11.57 0.19 8.01
CA PRO A 136 10.76 1.06 7.18
C PRO A 136 11.16 0.99 5.71
N MET A 137 10.18 1.22 4.85
CA MET A 137 10.30 1.27 3.41
C MET A 137 10.42 2.72 2.91
N GLY A 138 11.40 3.00 2.07
CA GLY A 138 11.48 4.21 1.26
C GLY A 138 10.98 3.99 -0.16
N LEU A 139 10.33 4.98 -0.76
CA LEU A 139 9.82 4.92 -2.13
C LEU A 139 10.59 5.91 -2.99
N LEU A 140 11.44 5.41 -3.90
CA LEU A 140 12.18 6.24 -4.84
C LEU A 140 11.58 6.10 -6.24
N PRO A 141 11.40 7.21 -6.97
CA PRO A 141 10.78 7.16 -8.29
C PRO A 141 11.67 6.41 -9.29
N GLY A 142 11.12 5.35 -9.89
CA GLY A 142 11.82 4.55 -10.90
C GLY A 142 10.90 3.94 -11.96
N GLY A 143 9.60 4.29 -11.96
CA GLY A 143 8.64 3.85 -12.96
C GLY A 143 7.67 4.94 -13.39
N THR A 144 6.78 4.59 -14.31
CA THR A 144 5.82 5.54 -14.93
C THR A 144 4.64 5.87 -14.00
N GLY A 145 4.13 4.89 -13.26
CA GLY A 145 2.97 5.06 -12.36
C GLY A 145 3.33 5.72 -11.04
N ASN A 146 4.27 5.10 -10.31
CA ASN A 146 4.67 5.47 -8.94
C ASN A 146 3.44 5.66 -8.04
N LEU A 147 2.49 4.72 -8.15
CA LEU A 147 1.11 4.85 -7.65
C LEU A 147 1.08 5.07 -6.14
N LEU A 148 1.83 4.27 -5.38
CA LEU A 148 1.90 4.41 -3.93
C LEU A 148 2.56 5.72 -3.52
N ALA A 149 3.69 6.07 -4.13
CA ALA A 149 4.40 7.32 -3.85
C ALA A 149 3.52 8.56 -4.11
N ARG A 150 2.70 8.51 -5.17
CA ARG A 150 1.72 9.55 -5.49
C ARG A 150 0.60 9.67 -4.45
N ASN A 151 0.08 8.54 -3.94
CA ASN A 151 -0.92 8.55 -2.87
C ASN A 151 -0.36 9.09 -1.55
N LEU A 152 0.95 8.95 -1.34
CA LEU A 152 1.66 9.47 -0.18
C LEU A 152 2.27 10.87 -0.40
N GLU A 153 2.01 11.48 -1.56
CA GLU A 153 2.49 12.83 -1.92
C GLU A 153 4.02 12.98 -1.81
N LEU A 154 4.75 11.93 -2.21
CA LEU A 154 6.21 11.90 -2.21
C LEU A 154 6.79 12.53 -3.50
N PRO A 155 8.04 13.01 -3.47
CA PRO A 155 8.73 13.47 -4.68
C PRO A 155 8.77 12.39 -5.77
N LEU A 156 8.41 12.76 -7.00
CA LEU A 156 8.28 11.82 -8.13
C LEU A 156 9.31 12.05 -9.25
N THR A 157 10.08 13.13 -9.19
CA THR A 157 10.96 13.59 -10.28
C THR A 157 12.44 13.48 -9.93
N ASP A 158 12.81 13.72 -8.67
CA ASP A 158 14.19 13.69 -8.20
C ASP A 158 14.42 12.55 -7.19
N ILE A 159 15.34 11.65 -7.53
CA ILE A 159 15.71 10.49 -6.70
C ILE A 159 16.38 10.93 -5.40
N GLY A 160 17.21 11.97 -5.44
CA GLY A 160 17.89 12.52 -4.26
C GLY A 160 16.90 13.16 -3.28
N GLU A 161 15.91 13.91 -3.76
CA GLU A 161 14.84 14.45 -2.91
C GLU A 161 14.00 13.33 -2.28
N ALA A 162 13.57 12.35 -3.07
CA ALA A 162 12.84 11.19 -2.55
C ALA A 162 13.67 10.42 -1.51
N PHE A 163 14.98 10.28 -1.73
CA PHE A 163 15.87 9.60 -0.79
C PHE A 163 16.11 10.43 0.48
N ARG A 164 16.17 11.76 0.37
CA ARG A 164 16.22 12.65 1.54
C ARG A 164 14.97 12.48 2.41
N VAL A 165 13.79 12.41 1.80
CA VAL A 165 12.54 12.09 2.51
C VAL A 165 12.62 10.69 3.13
N ALA A 166 13.15 9.71 2.42
CA ALA A 166 13.33 8.36 2.95
C ALA A 166 14.26 8.32 4.17
N CYS A 167 15.38 9.04 4.16
CA CYS A 167 16.34 9.06 5.27
C CYS A 167 15.87 9.94 6.45
N ALA A 168 15.32 11.13 6.20
CA ALA A 168 15.01 12.13 7.23
C ALA A 168 13.53 12.17 7.67
N GLY A 169 12.63 11.53 6.90
CA GLY A 169 11.20 11.58 7.14
C GLY A 169 10.71 10.90 8.42
N ARG A 170 9.40 10.69 8.51
CA ARG A 170 8.75 9.96 9.60
C ARG A 170 8.18 8.64 9.10
N ASN A 171 7.99 7.69 10.00
CA ASN A 171 7.30 6.45 9.69
C ASN A 171 5.79 6.71 9.66
N ARG A 172 5.12 6.22 8.62
CA ARG A 172 3.67 6.06 8.54
C ARG A 172 3.39 4.58 8.37
N ALA A 173 2.59 4.01 9.27
CA ALA A 173 2.09 2.66 9.08
C ALA A 173 0.94 2.70 8.06
N VAL A 174 1.02 1.85 7.05
CA VAL A 174 0.03 1.72 5.98
C VAL A 174 -0.43 0.29 5.86
N ASP A 175 -1.63 0.10 5.35
CA ASP A 175 -2.25 -1.19 5.16
C ASP A 175 -1.68 -1.87 3.90
N VAL A 176 -1.62 -3.20 3.93
CA VAL A 176 -1.19 -4.02 2.78
C VAL A 176 -2.29 -5.00 2.46
N ALA A 177 -2.70 -5.04 1.19
CA ALA A 177 -3.71 -5.98 0.74
C ALA A 177 -3.07 -7.19 0.07
N TYR A 178 -3.74 -8.33 0.12
CA TYR A 178 -3.30 -9.59 -0.46
C TYR A 178 -4.41 -10.19 -1.30
N ALA A 179 -4.06 -10.59 -2.51
CA ALA A 179 -4.92 -11.25 -3.48
C ALA A 179 -4.53 -12.72 -3.63
N ALA A 180 -5.48 -13.62 -3.48
CA ALA A 180 -5.35 -15.05 -3.74
C ALA A 180 -6.22 -15.41 -4.95
N LEU A 181 -5.61 -16.05 -5.95
CA LEU A 181 -6.27 -16.44 -7.20
C LEU A 181 -6.50 -17.95 -7.20
N ALA A 182 -7.75 -18.40 -7.32
CA ALA A 182 -8.00 -19.80 -7.56
C ALA A 182 -7.54 -20.16 -8.99
N PRO A 183 -6.95 -21.35 -9.21
CA PRO A 183 -6.67 -21.83 -10.56
C PRO A 183 -7.97 -21.84 -11.38
N PRO A 184 -7.95 -21.44 -12.67
CA PRO A 184 -9.08 -21.69 -13.54
C PRO A 184 -9.32 -23.21 -13.62
N PRO A 185 -10.58 -23.67 -13.73
CA PRO A 185 -10.85 -25.09 -13.89
C PRO A 185 -10.10 -25.61 -15.12
N SER A 186 -9.34 -26.70 -14.95
CA SER A 186 -8.67 -27.37 -16.07
C SER A 186 -9.74 -27.76 -17.10
N PRO A 187 -9.51 -27.57 -18.41
CA PRO A 187 -10.44 -28.07 -19.42
C PRO A 187 -10.66 -29.56 -19.17
N ALA A 188 -11.92 -29.99 -19.21
CA ALA A 188 -12.24 -31.41 -19.06
C ALA A 188 -11.36 -32.22 -20.01
N PRO A 189 -10.71 -33.31 -19.54
CA PRO A 189 -9.89 -34.13 -20.41
C PRO A 189 -10.71 -34.53 -21.64
N HIS A 190 -10.09 -34.45 -22.81
CA HIS A 190 -10.75 -34.85 -24.05
C HIS A 190 -11.24 -36.30 -23.89
N PRO A 191 -12.51 -36.61 -24.24
CA PRO A 191 -13.01 -37.98 -24.18
C PRO A 191 -12.23 -38.81 -25.20
N GLY A 192 -11.15 -39.47 -24.74
CA GLY A 192 -10.21 -40.19 -25.60
C GLY A 192 -8.86 -40.53 -24.96
N GLU A 193 -8.41 -39.82 -23.92
CA GLU A 193 -7.16 -40.17 -23.23
C GLU A 193 -7.46 -41.13 -22.07
N GLN A 194 -7.35 -42.43 -22.37
CA GLN A 194 -7.34 -43.47 -21.35
C GLN A 194 -6.07 -43.33 -20.50
N GLU A 195 -6.27 -43.12 -19.20
CA GLU A 195 -5.23 -43.25 -18.18
C GLU A 195 -4.66 -44.67 -18.21
N ALA A 196 -3.43 -44.82 -18.71
CA ALA A 196 -2.63 -45.99 -18.45
C ALA A 196 -2.21 -45.95 -16.98
N GLY A 197 -2.59 -46.99 -16.23
CA GLY A 197 -2.54 -47.03 -14.78
C GLY A 197 -1.17 -46.85 -14.15
N GLY A 198 -1.19 -46.31 -12.93
CA GLY A 198 -0.08 -46.29 -12.00
C GLY A 198 -0.60 -46.11 -10.57
N GLN A 199 -0.70 -47.20 -9.83
CA GLN A 199 -0.99 -47.22 -8.40
C GLN A 199 0.15 -46.58 -7.61
N GLY A 200 -0.20 -45.63 -6.73
CA GLY A 200 0.69 -45.03 -5.76
C GLY A 200 -0.11 -44.20 -4.77
N ALA A 201 -0.77 -44.88 -3.82
CA ALA A 201 -1.32 -44.22 -2.64
C ALA A 201 -0.16 -43.71 -1.79
N GLY A 202 0.04 -42.40 -1.80
CA GLY A 202 0.98 -41.68 -0.96
C GLY A 202 0.30 -40.43 -0.45
N ASP A 203 0.10 -40.40 0.86
CA ASP A 203 -0.38 -39.29 1.67
C ASP A 203 0.27 -37.95 1.25
N SER A 204 -0.48 -37.10 0.54
CA SER A 204 0.01 -35.81 0.03
C SER A 204 -1.06 -34.72 0.09
N THR A 205 -1.91 -34.75 1.13
CA THR A 205 -2.98 -33.76 1.30
C THR A 205 -2.50 -32.43 1.91
N GLU A 206 -1.22 -32.29 2.27
CA GLU A 206 -0.71 -31.06 2.90
C GLU A 206 0.23 -30.20 2.02
N ALA A 207 0.57 -30.63 0.80
CA ALA A 207 1.53 -29.92 -0.06
C ALA A 207 0.94 -29.32 -1.36
N ALA A 208 -0.35 -29.52 -1.65
CA ALA A 208 -0.94 -29.23 -2.97
C ALA A 208 -1.77 -27.92 -3.08
N ASP A 209 -2.03 -27.18 -1.98
CA ASP A 209 -3.04 -26.11 -1.98
C ASP A 209 -2.59 -24.77 -1.36
N ALA A 210 -1.29 -24.46 -1.37
CA ALA A 210 -0.84 -23.11 -1.05
C ALA A 210 -1.17 -22.18 -2.23
N VAL A 211 -2.41 -21.69 -2.29
CA VAL A 211 -2.82 -20.65 -3.25
C VAL A 211 -1.86 -19.47 -3.09
N ALA A 212 -1.07 -19.19 -4.13
CA ALA A 212 -0.09 -18.12 -4.12
C ALA A 212 -0.81 -16.79 -3.81
N GLN A 213 -0.39 -16.13 -2.74
CA GLN A 213 -0.90 -14.82 -2.35
C GLN A 213 0.01 -13.74 -2.91
N HIS A 214 -0.59 -12.75 -3.56
CA HIS A 214 0.11 -11.61 -4.14
C HIS A 214 -0.30 -10.33 -3.40
N ALA A 215 0.68 -9.63 -2.82
CA ALA A 215 0.41 -8.33 -2.21
C ALA A 215 0.00 -7.31 -3.28
N PHE A 216 -0.78 -6.31 -2.90
CA PHE A 216 -1.01 -5.07 -3.63
C PHE A 216 -1.19 -3.92 -2.64
N LEU A 217 -0.83 -2.71 -3.05
CA LEU A 217 -0.76 -1.54 -2.17
C LEU A 217 -1.79 -0.47 -2.56
N VAL A 218 -2.22 -0.44 -3.81
CA VAL A 218 -3.09 0.60 -4.36
C VAL A 218 -4.42 -0.01 -4.78
N MET A 219 -4.41 -0.97 -5.70
CA MET A 219 -5.65 -1.61 -6.15
C MET A 219 -5.46 -2.94 -6.88
N ALA A 220 -6.53 -3.74 -6.84
CA ALA A 220 -6.75 -4.90 -7.67
C ALA A 220 -7.94 -4.66 -8.63
N GLY A 221 -7.90 -5.25 -9.82
CA GLY A 221 -8.98 -5.17 -10.80
C GLY A 221 -9.25 -6.51 -11.47
N VAL A 222 -10.53 -6.82 -11.68
CA VAL A 222 -11.01 -8.02 -12.39
C VAL A 222 -11.81 -7.61 -13.63
N GLY A 223 -11.55 -8.27 -14.75
CA GLY A 223 -12.29 -8.08 -16.00
C GLY A 223 -11.77 -6.96 -16.91
N LEU A 224 -10.62 -6.37 -16.59
CA LEU A 224 -9.89 -5.51 -17.51
C LEU A 224 -9.09 -6.41 -18.46
N ASP A 225 -9.58 -6.60 -19.68
CA ASP A 225 -8.92 -7.43 -20.68
C ASP A 225 -7.52 -6.85 -21.00
N ALA A 226 -6.47 -7.68 -20.88
CA ALA A 226 -5.09 -7.30 -21.18
C ALA A 226 -4.93 -6.85 -22.64
N THR A 227 -5.79 -7.36 -23.54
CA THR A 227 -5.85 -6.98 -24.95
C THR A 227 -6.19 -5.49 -25.15
N ILE A 228 -6.89 -4.87 -24.19
CA ILE A 228 -7.28 -3.45 -24.25
C ILE A 228 -6.11 -2.53 -23.84
N MET A 229 -5.10 -3.03 -23.12
CA MET A 229 -3.88 -2.29 -22.75
C MET A 229 -2.69 -2.54 -23.70
N SER A 230 -2.79 -3.51 -24.63
CA SER A 230 -1.72 -3.83 -25.58
C SER A 230 -1.83 -3.12 -26.95
N GLU A 231 -2.87 -2.32 -27.19
CA GLU A 231 -3.04 -1.56 -28.44
C GLU A 231 -3.08 -0.05 -28.21
N THR A 232 -1.98 0.53 -27.74
CA THR A 232 -1.64 1.91 -28.14
C THR A 232 -0.12 2.10 -28.08
N SER A 233 0.49 2.30 -29.24
CA SER A 233 1.93 2.54 -29.38
C SER A 233 2.35 3.87 -28.73
N GLU A 234 3.56 3.87 -28.16
CA GLU A 234 4.26 4.99 -27.51
C GLU A 234 4.60 6.17 -28.47
N GLU A 235 4.14 6.16 -29.72
CA GLU A 235 4.63 7.06 -30.78
C GLU A 235 3.67 8.19 -31.19
N SER A 236 2.45 8.25 -30.65
CA SER A 236 1.42 9.24 -31.09
C SER A 236 1.25 10.48 -30.19
N LYS A 237 2.20 10.75 -29.29
CA LYS A 237 2.02 11.74 -28.20
C LYS A 237 2.15 13.23 -28.55
N ALA A 238 2.09 13.69 -29.80
CA ALA A 238 2.34 15.11 -30.09
C ALA A 238 1.32 15.91 -30.93
N LYS A 239 0.31 15.32 -31.61
CA LYS A 239 -0.42 16.10 -32.64
C LYS A 239 -1.93 15.95 -32.83
N LEU A 240 -2.68 15.18 -32.04
CA LEU A 240 -4.14 15.15 -32.18
C LEU A 240 -4.88 15.34 -30.84
N GLY A 241 -5.90 16.19 -30.87
CA GLY A 241 -6.66 16.65 -29.71
C GLY A 241 -7.29 15.52 -28.90
N TRP A 242 -7.29 15.72 -27.58
CA TRP A 242 -7.78 14.84 -26.51
C TRP A 242 -9.15 14.16 -26.74
N THR A 243 -10.01 14.72 -27.58
CA THR A 243 -11.35 14.19 -27.89
C THR A 243 -11.31 12.90 -28.72
N ALA A 244 -10.31 12.73 -29.59
CA ALA A 244 -10.15 11.51 -30.39
C ALA A 244 -9.59 10.34 -29.55
N TYR A 245 -8.70 10.64 -28.58
CA TYR A 245 -8.16 9.62 -27.67
C TYR A 245 -9.21 9.15 -26.67
N ALA A 246 -9.96 10.08 -26.07
CA ALA A 246 -11.07 9.74 -25.20
C ALA A 246 -12.15 8.93 -25.93
N ALA A 247 -12.43 9.20 -27.21
CA ALA A 247 -13.41 8.44 -27.97
C ALA A 247 -12.91 7.03 -28.38
N THR A 248 -11.62 6.87 -28.70
CA THR A 248 -11.05 5.59 -29.16
C THR A 248 -10.73 4.66 -27.99
N GLY A 249 -10.12 5.15 -26.91
CA GLY A 249 -9.89 4.37 -25.68
C GLY A 249 -11.20 3.90 -25.04
N LEU A 250 -12.28 4.68 -25.20
CA LEU A 250 -13.60 4.33 -24.70
C LEU A 250 -14.34 3.32 -25.57
N LYS A 251 -14.17 3.35 -26.90
CA LYS A 251 -14.75 2.36 -27.82
C LYS A 251 -14.24 0.95 -27.55
N ASN A 252 -12.97 0.78 -27.19
CA ASN A 252 -12.41 -0.53 -26.84
C ASN A 252 -12.88 -1.01 -25.46
N PHE A 253 -13.21 -0.09 -24.55
CA PHE A 253 -13.77 -0.40 -23.22
C PHE A 253 -15.28 -0.75 -23.27
N LEU A 254 -15.98 -0.36 -24.33
CA LEU A 254 -17.44 -0.45 -24.44
C LEU A 254 -18.00 -1.86 -24.71
N GLY A 255 -17.15 -2.87 -24.96
CA GLY A 255 -17.57 -4.18 -25.48
C GLY A 255 -17.64 -5.33 -24.47
N THR A 256 -16.80 -5.35 -23.44
CA THR A 256 -16.68 -6.51 -22.54
C THR A 256 -17.49 -6.29 -21.26
N ARG A 257 -18.37 -7.24 -20.96
CA ARG A 257 -19.11 -7.32 -19.70
C ARG A 257 -18.77 -8.64 -19.02
N ILE A 258 -18.32 -8.55 -17.79
CA ILE A 258 -18.15 -9.70 -16.91
C ILE A 258 -19.42 -9.89 -16.08
N ARG A 259 -19.79 -11.15 -15.85
CA ARG A 259 -20.73 -11.52 -14.80
C ARG A 259 -19.91 -11.93 -13.59
N ALA A 260 -20.15 -11.27 -12.47
CA ALA A 260 -19.42 -11.52 -11.24
C ALA A 260 -20.38 -11.61 -10.06
N ASP A 261 -20.11 -12.54 -9.16
CA ASP A 261 -20.69 -12.60 -7.83
C ASP A 261 -19.70 -11.98 -6.85
N VAL A 262 -20.11 -10.90 -6.20
CA VAL A 262 -19.26 -10.15 -5.25
C VAL A 262 -19.79 -10.37 -3.84
N SER A 263 -18.95 -10.93 -2.96
CA SER A 263 -19.20 -11.05 -1.53
C SER A 263 -18.20 -10.21 -0.75
N VAL A 264 -18.66 -9.59 0.33
CA VAL A 264 -17.86 -8.78 1.24
C VAL A 264 -18.02 -9.32 2.66
N ASP A 265 -16.91 -9.48 3.38
CA ASP A 265 -16.84 -9.96 4.77
C ASP A 265 -17.73 -11.20 5.05
N GLY A 266 -17.73 -12.17 4.13
CA GLY A 266 -18.52 -13.41 4.25
C GLY A 266 -20.04 -13.23 4.09
N GLY A 267 -20.50 -12.02 3.75
CA GLY A 267 -21.90 -11.73 3.48
C GLY A 267 -22.43 -12.38 2.20
N PRO A 268 -23.75 -12.31 1.96
CA PRO A 268 -24.37 -12.90 0.77
C PRO A 268 -23.79 -12.29 -0.51
N ALA A 269 -23.43 -13.15 -1.46
CA ALA A 269 -22.90 -12.72 -2.74
C ALA A 269 -23.98 -11.97 -3.55
N ARG A 270 -23.57 -10.87 -4.18
CA ARG A 270 -24.42 -10.07 -5.07
C ARG A 270 -23.95 -10.25 -6.51
N SER A 271 -24.85 -10.77 -7.35
CA SER A 271 -24.58 -10.90 -8.78
C SER A 271 -24.63 -9.54 -9.46
N VAL A 272 -23.54 -9.18 -10.13
CA VAL A 272 -23.39 -7.94 -10.89
C VAL A 272 -22.95 -8.23 -12.32
N THR A 273 -23.39 -7.38 -13.25
CA THR A 273 -22.86 -7.36 -14.61
C THR A 273 -22.14 -6.04 -14.81
N ALA A 274 -20.82 -6.11 -14.90
CA ALA A 274 -19.94 -4.95 -14.87
C ALA A 274 -18.96 -4.99 -16.05
N SER A 275 -18.40 -3.83 -16.40
CA SER A 275 -17.21 -3.80 -17.25
C SER A 275 -15.97 -4.22 -16.46
N THR A 276 -15.87 -3.79 -15.20
CA THR A 276 -14.82 -4.23 -14.28
C THR A 276 -15.28 -4.11 -12.82
N VAL A 277 -14.71 -4.95 -11.95
CA VAL A 277 -14.81 -4.80 -10.50
C VAL A 277 -13.44 -4.44 -9.96
N LEU A 278 -13.34 -3.34 -9.22
CA LEU A 278 -12.12 -2.82 -8.62
C LEU A 278 -12.17 -2.97 -7.10
N ILE A 279 -11.02 -3.27 -6.52
CA ILE A 279 -10.80 -3.35 -5.08
C ILE A 279 -9.63 -2.40 -4.77
N GLY A 280 -9.88 -1.29 -4.10
CA GLY A 280 -8.88 -0.28 -3.78
C GLY A 280 -8.47 -0.29 -2.32
N ASN A 281 -7.18 -0.16 -2.06
CA ASN A 281 -6.62 0.25 -0.77
C ASN A 281 -6.31 1.77 -0.75
N CYS A 282 -6.17 2.37 -1.92
CA CYS A 282 -5.87 3.79 -2.12
C CYS A 282 -6.89 4.47 -3.03
N GLY A 283 -7.06 5.79 -2.86
CA GLY A 283 -8.04 6.57 -3.60
C GLY A 283 -7.59 7.08 -4.97
N ARG A 284 -6.30 7.41 -5.10
CA ARG A 284 -5.75 8.06 -6.30
C ARG A 284 -5.04 7.07 -7.22
N ILE A 285 -5.19 7.27 -8.53
CA ILE A 285 -4.44 6.56 -9.58
C ILE A 285 -3.61 7.55 -10.42
N THR A 286 -2.90 7.05 -11.42
CA THR A 286 -2.09 7.84 -12.36
C THR A 286 -2.88 9.00 -12.97
N GLY A 287 -2.22 10.16 -13.16
CA GLY A 287 -2.84 11.34 -13.74
C GLY A 287 -3.66 12.20 -12.76
N GLY A 288 -3.54 11.96 -11.45
CA GLY A 288 -4.21 12.75 -10.41
C GLY A 288 -5.71 12.44 -10.25
N ILE A 289 -6.19 11.42 -10.95
CA ILE A 289 -7.57 10.94 -10.88
C ILE A 289 -7.82 10.31 -9.50
N ASN A 290 -8.83 10.83 -8.81
CA ASN A 290 -9.29 10.29 -7.53
C ASN A 290 -10.51 9.40 -7.78
N LEU A 291 -10.27 8.10 -7.91
CA LEU A 291 -11.32 7.13 -8.24
C LEU A 291 -12.14 6.74 -7.00
N MET A 292 -11.49 6.68 -5.82
CA MET A 292 -12.13 6.31 -4.55
C MET A 292 -11.83 7.40 -3.50
N PRO A 293 -12.60 8.50 -3.49
CA PRO A 293 -12.23 9.73 -2.77
C PRO A 293 -12.18 9.62 -1.25
N ASP A 294 -12.85 8.62 -0.66
CA ASP A 294 -12.76 8.40 0.79
C ASP A 294 -11.91 7.19 1.15
N ALA A 295 -11.20 6.56 0.20
CA ALA A 295 -10.26 5.49 0.49
C ALA A 295 -9.07 6.05 1.27
N ARG A 296 -8.67 5.36 2.34
CA ARG A 296 -7.53 5.75 3.17
C ARG A 296 -6.58 4.57 3.25
N ILE A 297 -5.29 4.87 3.19
CA ILE A 297 -4.25 3.85 3.14
C ILE A 297 -3.93 3.20 4.50
N ASP A 298 -4.62 3.60 5.56
CA ASP A 298 -4.31 3.25 6.96
C ASP A 298 -5.55 3.05 7.86
N ASP A 299 -6.72 2.80 7.25
CA ASP A 299 -7.99 2.60 7.96
C ASP A 299 -8.40 1.12 8.11
N GLY A 300 -7.66 0.21 7.51
CA GLY A 300 -7.84 -1.24 7.63
C GLY A 300 -9.00 -1.79 6.82
N VAL A 301 -9.49 -1.07 5.80
CA VAL A 301 -10.56 -1.55 4.92
C VAL A 301 -10.23 -1.38 3.43
N LEU A 302 -10.80 -2.25 2.60
CA LEU A 302 -10.77 -2.18 1.15
C LEU A 302 -12.04 -1.51 0.65
N ASP A 303 -11.91 -0.71 -0.41
CA ASP A 303 -13.01 -0.13 -1.14
C ASP A 303 -13.34 -0.92 -2.40
N VAL A 304 -14.55 -1.45 -2.48
CA VAL A 304 -15.04 -2.20 -3.64
C VAL A 304 -15.86 -1.28 -4.53
N VAL A 305 -15.48 -1.20 -5.80
CA VAL A 305 -16.16 -0.39 -6.81
C VAL A 305 -16.54 -1.24 -8.01
N VAL A 306 -17.84 -1.32 -8.28
CA VAL A 306 -18.38 -1.99 -9.48
C VAL A 306 -18.62 -0.95 -10.57
N LEU A 307 -17.89 -1.05 -11.68
CA LEU A 307 -18.01 -0.15 -12.82
C LEU A 307 -18.90 -0.80 -13.89
N SER A 308 -20.14 -0.31 -14.03
CA SER A 308 -21.12 -0.84 -14.99
C SER A 308 -21.73 0.24 -15.90
N PRO A 309 -20.96 1.04 -16.65
CA PRO A 309 -21.51 2.06 -17.54
C PRO A 309 -22.34 1.44 -18.68
N LYS A 310 -23.45 2.11 -19.03
CA LYS A 310 -24.33 1.69 -20.14
C LYS A 310 -24.05 2.54 -21.37
N GLY A 311 -23.28 1.99 -22.31
CA GLY A 311 -22.95 2.66 -23.57
C GLY A 311 -22.14 3.95 -23.38
N PHE A 312 -21.99 4.73 -24.45
CA PHE A 312 -21.19 5.96 -24.46
C PHE A 312 -21.64 7.00 -23.42
N PRO A 313 -22.95 7.28 -23.22
CA PRO A 313 -23.37 8.26 -22.21
C PRO A 313 -23.01 7.86 -20.77
N GLY A 314 -23.06 6.56 -20.45
CA GLY A 314 -22.67 6.07 -19.12
C GLY A 314 -21.20 6.29 -18.82
N TRP A 315 -20.36 6.26 -19.85
CA TRP A 315 -18.94 6.57 -19.74
C TRP A 315 -18.63 8.05 -19.57
N VAL A 316 -19.36 8.92 -20.26
CA VAL A 316 -19.26 10.37 -20.05
C VAL A 316 -19.58 10.73 -18.60
N ASP A 317 -20.59 10.09 -17.99
CA ASP A 317 -20.95 10.27 -16.58
C ASP A 317 -19.82 9.82 -15.63
N VAL A 318 -19.21 8.65 -15.87
CA VAL A 318 -18.05 8.18 -15.07
C VAL A 318 -16.89 9.17 -15.16
N THR A 319 -16.53 9.61 -16.37
CA THR A 319 -15.44 10.57 -16.59
C THR A 319 -15.74 11.92 -15.92
N ALA A 320 -16.96 12.43 -16.06
CA ALA A 320 -17.37 13.69 -15.44
C ALA A 320 -17.27 13.62 -13.91
N ARG A 321 -17.70 12.52 -13.28
CA ARG A 321 -17.58 12.33 -11.82
C ARG A 321 -16.14 12.30 -11.33
N VAL A 322 -15.30 11.57 -12.05
CA VAL A 322 -13.86 11.48 -11.78
C VAL A 322 -13.20 12.86 -11.86
N LEU A 323 -13.49 13.65 -12.90
CA LEU A 323 -12.88 14.96 -13.11
C LEU A 323 -13.42 16.03 -12.14
N THR A 324 -14.71 15.99 -11.83
CA THR A 324 -15.35 16.99 -10.96
C THR A 324 -15.17 16.71 -9.47
N GLN A 325 -14.58 15.56 -9.10
CA GLN A 325 -14.46 15.09 -7.71
C GLN A 325 -15.78 15.17 -6.93
N HIS A 326 -16.92 15.15 -7.63
CA HIS A 326 -18.21 15.43 -7.01
C HIS A 326 -18.58 14.31 -6.04
N ARG A 327 -18.72 14.68 -4.75
CA ARG A 327 -19.28 13.86 -3.67
C ARG A 327 -20.79 13.62 -3.83
N SER A 328 -21.24 13.18 -5.01
CA SER A 328 -22.67 13.05 -5.28
C SER A 328 -23.21 11.74 -4.72
N ASN A 329 -23.90 11.87 -3.59
CA ASN A 329 -24.65 10.83 -2.88
C ASN A 329 -25.96 10.42 -3.60
N ARG A 330 -26.04 10.53 -4.93
CA ARG A 330 -27.26 10.27 -5.71
C ARG A 330 -26.93 9.65 -7.06
N THR A 331 -26.75 8.33 -7.08
CA THR A 331 -27.20 7.41 -8.16
C THR A 331 -26.68 6.00 -7.89
N GLU A 332 -27.57 5.02 -7.97
CA GLU A 332 -27.38 3.58 -7.70
C GLU A 332 -26.32 2.86 -8.60
N ARG A 333 -25.50 3.60 -9.36
CA ARG A 333 -24.61 3.05 -10.41
C ARG A 333 -23.14 2.90 -9.99
N LEU A 334 -22.77 3.39 -8.81
CA LEU A 334 -21.48 3.15 -8.18
C LEU A 334 -21.75 2.60 -6.77
N GLN A 335 -21.94 1.29 -6.66
CA GLN A 335 -22.10 0.65 -5.37
C GLN A 335 -20.72 0.53 -4.74
N ARG A 336 -20.47 1.37 -3.73
CA ARG A 336 -19.27 1.33 -2.92
C ARG A 336 -19.55 0.51 -1.66
N HIS A 337 -18.70 -0.48 -1.42
CA HIS A 337 -18.71 -1.26 -0.19
C HIS A 337 -17.31 -1.21 0.42
N THR A 338 -17.22 -0.98 1.73
CA THR A 338 -15.98 -1.16 2.48
C THR A 338 -15.96 -2.56 3.09
N ALA A 339 -14.82 -3.23 3.06
CA ALA A 339 -14.69 -4.60 3.58
C ALA A 339 -13.26 -4.92 4.03
N THR A 340 -13.11 -5.87 4.94
CA THR A 340 -11.78 -6.44 5.27
C THR A 340 -11.41 -7.60 4.36
N GLU A 341 -12.43 -8.27 3.80
CA GLU A 341 -12.32 -9.34 2.84
C GLU A 341 -13.32 -9.16 1.70
N VAL A 342 -12.87 -9.38 0.46
CA VAL A 342 -13.68 -9.34 -0.74
C VAL A 342 -13.46 -10.61 -1.53
N VAL A 343 -14.54 -11.28 -1.92
CA VAL A 343 -14.50 -12.44 -2.82
C VAL A 343 -15.24 -12.08 -4.10
N ILE A 344 -14.57 -12.22 -5.22
CA ILE A 344 -15.13 -12.04 -6.56
C ILE A 344 -15.07 -13.39 -7.26
N ALA A 345 -16.23 -13.95 -7.60
CA ALA A 345 -16.33 -15.13 -8.45
C ALA A 345 -16.88 -14.73 -9.82
N THR A 346 -16.32 -15.27 -10.90
CA THR A 346 -16.72 -14.98 -12.28
C THR A 346 -17.10 -16.26 -13.02
N ASP A 347 -17.98 -16.15 -14.00
CA ASP A 347 -18.45 -17.29 -14.81
C ASP A 347 -17.36 -17.84 -15.75
N LYS A 348 -16.44 -16.98 -16.18
CA LYS A 348 -15.26 -17.32 -16.98
C LYS A 348 -14.01 -16.81 -16.31
N ALA A 349 -12.87 -17.43 -16.62
CA ALA A 349 -11.57 -16.91 -16.21
C ALA A 349 -11.42 -15.45 -16.69
N GLN A 350 -11.03 -14.57 -15.77
CA GLN A 350 -10.80 -13.15 -16.04
C GLN A 350 -9.37 -12.79 -15.67
N ALA A 351 -8.75 -11.94 -16.48
CA ALA A 351 -7.48 -11.32 -16.13
C ALA A 351 -7.61 -10.51 -14.84
N VAL A 352 -6.60 -10.64 -13.98
CA VAL A 352 -6.46 -9.91 -12.73
C VAL A 352 -5.26 -8.98 -12.82
N GLN A 353 -5.48 -7.72 -12.47
CA GLN A 353 -4.45 -6.71 -12.35
C GLN A 353 -4.21 -6.34 -10.89
N LEU A 354 -2.95 -6.22 -10.48
CA LEU A 354 -2.53 -5.71 -9.17
C LEU A 354 -1.57 -4.55 -9.36
N ASP A 355 -1.91 -3.37 -8.84
CA ASP A 355 -1.12 -2.14 -8.94
C ASP A 355 -0.66 -1.81 -10.39
N GLY A 356 -1.46 -2.21 -11.38
CA GLY A 356 -1.19 -1.99 -12.81
C GLY A 356 -0.54 -3.17 -13.54
N ASP A 357 -0.07 -4.20 -12.84
CA ASP A 357 0.52 -5.39 -13.44
C ASP A 357 -0.53 -6.50 -13.60
N VAL A 358 -0.61 -7.15 -14.77
CA VAL A 358 -1.40 -8.37 -14.95
C VAL A 358 -0.67 -9.54 -14.30
N ILE A 359 -1.30 -10.21 -13.34
CA ILE A 359 -0.67 -11.32 -12.59
C ILE A 359 -1.14 -12.71 -13.02
N GLY A 360 -2.24 -12.79 -13.78
CA GLY A 360 -2.80 -14.05 -14.25
C GLY A 360 -4.32 -13.96 -14.45
N GLU A 361 -4.94 -15.12 -14.68
CA GLU A 361 -6.39 -15.23 -14.83
C GLU A 361 -6.98 -16.11 -13.73
N THR A 362 -8.19 -15.80 -13.30
CA THR A 362 -8.91 -16.61 -12.31
C THR A 362 -10.42 -16.56 -12.52
N THR A 363 -11.11 -17.59 -12.03
CA THR A 363 -12.57 -17.58 -11.82
C THR A 363 -12.95 -17.14 -10.42
N ARG A 364 -11.99 -17.04 -9.48
CA ARG A 364 -12.23 -16.64 -8.10
C ARG A 364 -11.02 -15.90 -7.53
N LEU A 365 -11.22 -14.61 -7.27
CA LEU A 365 -10.27 -13.75 -6.56
C LEU A 365 -10.74 -13.56 -5.12
N THR A 366 -9.86 -13.78 -4.15
CA THR A 366 -10.06 -13.39 -2.74
C THR A 366 -9.06 -12.29 -2.41
N ALA A 367 -9.54 -11.12 -2.02
CA ALA A 367 -8.71 -10.02 -1.52
C ALA A 367 -8.92 -9.81 -0.02
N ARG A 368 -7.84 -9.63 0.72
CA ARG A 368 -7.86 -9.36 2.18
C ARG A 368 -6.93 -8.22 2.51
N ILE A 369 -7.27 -7.41 3.50
CA ILE A 369 -6.40 -6.34 4.01
C ILE A 369 -5.75 -6.71 5.34
N VAL A 370 -4.48 -6.35 5.50
CA VAL A 370 -3.78 -6.40 6.77
C VAL A 370 -3.46 -4.97 7.19
N ALA A 371 -4.14 -4.52 8.24
CA ALA A 371 -4.03 -3.16 8.72
C ALA A 371 -2.60 -2.87 9.22
N LYS A 372 -2.05 -1.71 8.82
CA LYS A 372 -0.80 -1.14 9.31
C LYS A 372 0.40 -2.09 9.21
N ALA A 373 0.39 -2.96 8.22
CA ALA A 373 1.39 -4.01 8.04
C ALA A 373 2.74 -3.47 7.54
N LEU A 374 2.77 -2.31 6.88
CA LEU A 374 4.00 -1.76 6.28
C LEU A 374 4.33 -0.39 6.87
N LEU A 375 5.57 -0.20 7.30
CA LEU A 375 6.08 1.12 7.67
C LEU A 375 6.66 1.80 6.44
N VAL A 376 6.12 2.96 6.04
CA VAL A 376 6.63 3.74 4.90
C VAL A 376 7.17 5.08 5.38
N ARG A 377 8.28 5.54 4.79
CA ARG A 377 8.87 6.85 5.06
C ARG A 377 8.14 7.93 4.27
N VAL A 378 7.64 8.92 4.98
CA VAL A 378 6.94 10.09 4.41
C VAL A 378 7.52 11.39 4.94
N ALA A 379 7.24 12.50 4.27
CA ALA A 379 7.69 13.83 4.71
C ALA A 379 7.29 14.13 6.18
N ALA A 380 8.18 14.80 6.90
CA ALA A 380 7.89 15.32 8.22
C ALA A 380 6.85 16.46 8.11
N LEU A 381 5.88 16.53 9.02
CA LEU A 381 4.89 17.61 9.01
C LEU A 381 5.59 18.95 9.23
N GLY A 382 5.41 19.91 8.31
CA GLY A 382 5.90 21.28 8.45
C GLY A 382 6.84 21.77 7.36
N GLU A 383 7.35 20.90 6.48
CA GLU A 383 7.99 21.36 5.25
C GLU A 383 6.94 21.50 4.15
N PRO A 384 6.83 22.66 3.48
CA PRO A 384 5.98 22.78 2.30
C PRO A 384 6.47 21.75 1.28
N GLY A 385 5.55 20.90 0.80
CA GLY A 385 5.87 19.97 -0.29
C GLY A 385 6.46 20.74 -1.49
N PRO A 386 7.35 20.12 -2.28
CA PRO A 386 7.92 20.78 -3.44
C PRO A 386 6.79 21.28 -4.34
N ALA A 387 6.88 22.55 -4.78
CA ALA A 387 5.94 23.11 -5.75
C ALA A 387 5.97 22.24 -7.00
N GLY A 388 4.80 21.66 -7.32
CA GLY A 388 4.63 20.65 -8.38
C GLY A 388 4.72 21.17 -9.79
#